data_AF-A0A534ZMP4-F1
#
_entry.id   AF-A0A534ZMP4-F1
#
_cell.length_a   1.000
_cell.length_b   1.000
_cell.length_c   1.000
_cell.angle_alpha   90.00
_cell.angle_beta   90.00
_cell.angle_gamma   90.00
#
_symmetry.space_group_name_H-M   'P 1'
#
loop_
_entity.id
_entity.type
_entity.pdbx_description
1 polymer ?
#
loop_
_entity_poly.entity_id
_entity_poly.type
_entity_poly.pdbx_seq_one_letter_code
_entity_poly.pdbx_strand_id
1 'polypeptide(L)' 'MSTQPSLYERLGGIYSIAVVVDDFIDRVMADARLNANPAVNEARHKVPPPGFKYLVTEMVGWASGG' A
#
# COMPACT_ATOMS: atom_id res chain seq x y z
N MET A 1 16.09 16.05 -25.03
CA MET A 1 15.96 15.99 -23.56
C MET A 1 15.67 14.54 -23.19
N SER A 2 16.47 13.95 -22.30
CA SER A 2 16.18 12.61 -21.78
C SER A 2 15.06 12.74 -20.75
N THR A 3 13.87 12.19 -21.02
CA THR A 3 12.80 12.14 -20.03
C THR A 3 13.23 11.23 -18.89
N GLN A 4 13.17 11.72 -17.66
CA GLN A 4 13.48 10.89 -16.50
C GLN A 4 12.41 9.78 -16.40
N PRO A 5 12.82 8.51 -16.16
CA PRO A 5 11.87 7.42 -15.93
C PRO A 5 10.91 7.75 -14.78
N SER A 6 9.67 7.25 -14.85
CA SER A 6 8.68 7.43 -13.79
C SER A 6 9.17 6.80 -12.49
N LEU A 7 8.57 7.19 -11.36
CA LEU A 7 8.92 6.56 -10.09
C LEU A 7 8.56 5.07 -10.12
N TYR A 8 7.46 4.69 -10.76
CA TYR A 8 7.07 3.29 -10.98
C TYR A 8 8.18 2.48 -11.65
N GLU A 9 8.76 3.00 -12.74
CA GLU A 9 9.86 2.35 -13.46
C GLU A 9 11.11 2.23 -12.57
N ARG A 10 11.43 3.30 -11.82
CA ARG A 10 12.58 3.32 -10.91
C ARG A 10 12.41 2.38 -9.71
N LEU A 11 11.18 2.12 -9.29
CA LEU A 11 10.85 1.19 -8.21
C LEU A 11 10.80 -0.27 -8.68
N GLY A 12 10.89 -0.54 -9.98
CA GLY A 12 10.81 -1.91 -10.53
C GLY A 12 9.39 -2.42 -10.71
N GLY A 13 8.41 -1.52 -10.90
CA GLY A 13 7.03 -1.82 -11.24
C GLY A 13 6.19 -2.48 -10.14
N ILE A 14 4.98 -2.92 -10.51
CA ILE A 14 3.93 -3.32 -9.56
C ILE A 14 4.32 -4.48 -8.66
N TYR A 15 5.14 -5.43 -9.14
CA TYR A 15 5.57 -6.56 -8.32
C TYR A 15 6.51 -6.13 -7.19
N SER A 16 7.42 -5.21 -7.46
CA SER A 16 8.31 -4.66 -6.43
C SER A 16 7.54 -3.80 -5.42
N ILE A 17 6.56 -3.03 -5.90
CA ILE A 17 5.64 -2.25 -5.05
C ILE A 17 4.81 -3.18 -4.16
N ALA A 18 4.24 -4.24 -4.72
CA ALA A 18 3.39 -5.19 -4.01
C ALA A 18 4.13 -5.84 -2.82
N VAL A 19 5.41 -6.18 -2.98
CA VAL A 19 6.22 -6.75 -1.88
C VAL A 19 6.34 -5.78 -0.70
N VAL A 20 6.57 -4.50 -0.98
CA VAL A 20 6.68 -3.48 0.09
C VAL A 20 5.31 -3.23 0.73
N VAL A 21 4.25 -3.16 -0.08
CA VAL A 21 2.88 -2.97 0.42
C VAL A 21 2.42 -4.15 1.27
N ASP A 22 2.80 -5.38 0.93
CA ASP A 22 2.48 -6.58 1.69
C ASP A 22 2.98 -6.48 3.15
N ASP A 23 4.28 -6.22 3.34
CA ASP A 23 4.88 -6.02 4.68
C ASP A 23 4.34 -4.76 5.37
N PHE A 24 4.14 -3.68 4.63
CA PHE A 24 3.62 -2.42 5.18
C PHE A 24 2.22 -2.61 5.78
N ILE A 25 1.31 -3.26 5.05
CA ILE A 25 -0.07 -3.45 5.52
C ILE A 25 -0.13 -4.41 6.70
N ASP A 26 0.70 -5.45 6.75
CA ASP A 26 0.75 -6.33 7.92
C ASP A 26 1.15 -5.57 9.20
N ARG A 27 2.11 -4.64 9.09
CA ARG A 27 2.50 -3.78 10.22
C ARG A 27 1.40 -2.79 10.59
N VAL A 28 0.78 -2.15 9.61
CA VAL A 28 -0.32 -1.18 9.83
C VAL A 28 -1.50 -1.85 10.54
N MET A 29 -1.90 -3.04 10.10
CA MET A 29 -3.05 -3.76 10.66
C MET A 29 -2.80 -4.20 12.11
N ALA A 30 -1.55 -4.45 12.49
CA ALA A 30 -1.16 -4.86 13.84
C ALA A 30 -0.79 -3.69 14.78
N ASP A 31 -0.64 -2.46 14.28
CA ASP A 31 -0.13 -1.34 15.08
C ASP A 31 -1.15 -0.86 16.13
N ALA A 32 -0.80 -0.99 17.41
CA ALA A 32 -1.65 -0.61 18.53
C ALA A 32 -2.00 0.89 18.56
N ARG A 33 -1.13 1.77 18.05
CA ARG A 33 -1.36 3.22 18.02
C ARG A 33 -2.42 3.58 16.98
N LEU A 34 -2.39 2.91 15.82
CA LEU A 34 -3.42 3.07 14.80
C LEU A 34 -4.75 2.47 15.26
N ASN A 35 -4.70 1.28 15.88
CA ASN A 35 -5.89 0.59 16.38
C ASN A 35 -6.53 1.27 17.59
N ALA A 36 -5.84 2.20 18.25
CA ALA A 36 -6.45 3.06 19.27
C ALA A 36 -7.50 4.03 18.68
N ASN A 37 -7.50 4.26 17.36
CA ASN A 37 -8.53 5.04 16.69
C ASN A 37 -9.79 4.19 16.44
N PRO A 38 -10.97 4.55 17.01
CA PRO A 38 -12.19 3.78 16.83
C PRO A 38 -12.62 3.60 15.37
N ALA A 39 -12.40 4.60 14.50
CA ALA A 39 -12.78 4.53 13.09
C ALA A 39 -11.88 3.54 12.32
N VAL A 40 -10.59 3.51 12.63
CA VAL A 40 -9.65 2.52 12.07
C VAL A 40 -10.01 1.12 12.55
N ASN A 41 -10.30 0.98 13.85
CA ASN A 41 -10.69 -0.29 14.44
C ASN A 41 -12.00 -0.83 13.85
N GLU A 42 -12.98 0.02 13.57
CA GLU A 42 -14.21 -0.41 12.89
C GLU A 42 -13.93 -0.84 11.44
N ALA A 43 -13.12 -0.08 10.70
CA ALA A 43 -12.81 -0.34 9.30
C ALA A 43 -12.11 -1.69 9.08
N ARG A 44 -11.17 -2.08 9.96
CA ARG A 44 -10.46 -3.38 9.86
C ARG A 44 -11.38 -4.60 9.98
N HIS A 45 -12.58 -4.45 10.55
CA HIS A 45 -13.57 -5.53 10.59
C HIS A 45 -14.31 -5.70 9.25
N LYS A 46 -14.33 -4.66 8.40
CA LYS A 46 -15.02 -4.64 7.11
C LYS A 46 -14.08 -4.92 5.94
N VAL A 47 -12.80 -4.57 6.08
CA VAL A 47 -11.79 -4.69 5.02
C VAL A 47 -10.75 -5.74 5.43
N PRO A 48 -10.80 -6.97 4.89
CA PRO A 48 -9.81 -7.99 5.20
C PRO A 48 -8.43 -7.62 4.61
N PRO A 49 -7.30 -8.01 5.25
CA PRO A 49 -5.96 -7.61 4.84
C PRO A 49 -5.62 -7.85 3.36
N PRO A 50 -5.98 -9.00 2.73
CA PRO A 50 -5.65 -9.24 1.32
C PRO A 50 -6.27 -8.21 0.37
N GLY A 51 -7.53 -7.84 0.59
CA GLY A 51 -8.20 -6.82 -0.22
C GLY A 51 -7.59 -5.44 -0.01
N PHE A 52 -7.19 -5.12 1.23
CA PHE A 52 -6.54 -3.84 1.51
C PHE A 52 -5.16 -3.73 0.85
N LYS A 53 -4.36 -4.80 0.92
CA LYS A 53 -3.06 -4.90 0.23
C LYS A 53 -3.18 -4.67 -1.27
N TYR A 54 -4.19 -5.26 -1.92
CA TYR A 54 -4.47 -5.02 -3.33
C TYR A 54 -4.76 -3.54 -3.62
N LEU A 55 -5.71 -2.93 -2.89
CA LEU A 55 -6.11 -1.54 -3.13
C LEU A 55 -4.96 -0.54 -2.90
N VAL A 56 -4.12 -0.78 -1.88
CA VAL A 56 -2.97 0.08 -1.61
C VAL A 56 -1.87 -0.13 -2.66
N THR A 57 -1.69 -1.35 -3.15
CA THR A 57 -0.75 -1.63 -4.26
C THR A 57 -1.16 -0.86 -5.52
N GLU A 58 -2.44 -0.89 -5.88
CA GLU A 58 -2.98 -0.11 -7.01
C GLU A 58 -2.81 1.40 -6.79
N MET A 59 -3.11 1.89 -5.58
CA MET A 59 -2.95 3.30 -5.23
C MET A 59 -1.49 3.77 -5.39
N VAL A 60 -0.53 2.96 -4.94
CA VAL A 60 0.90 3.30 -5.03
C VAL A 60 1.41 3.20 -6.47
N GLY A 61 0.97 2.20 -7.24
CA GLY A 61 1.25 2.10 -8.68
C GLY A 61 0.85 3.38 -9.39
N TRP A 62 -0.43 3.74 -9.28
CA TRP A 62 -0.98 4.97 -9.86
C TRP A 62 -0.20 6.22 -9.43
N ALA A 63 0.03 6.40 -8.12
CA ALA A 63 0.72 7.58 -7.59
C ALA A 63 2.18 7.69 -8.05
N SER A 64 2.82 6.55 -8.36
CA SER A 64 4.21 6.50 -8.84
C SER A 64 4.36 6.69 -10.36
N GLY A 65 3.24 6.81 -11.09
CA GLY A 65 3.23 7.00 -12.53
C GLY A 65 3.28 5.69 -13.33
N GLY A 66 2.66 4.62 -12.81
CA GLY A 66 2.42 3.36 -13.52
C GLY A 66 1.26 2.58 -12.93
#